data_AF-D8UMH5-F1
#
_entry.id   AF-D8UMH5-F1
#
_cell.length_a   1.000
_cell.length_b   1.000
_cell.length_c   1.000
_cell.angle_alpha   90.00
_cell.angle_beta   90.00
_cell.angle_gamma   90.00
#
_symmetry.space_group_name_H-M   'P 1'
#
loop_
_entity.id
_entity.type
_entity.pdbx_description
1 polymer ?
#
loop_
_entity_poly.entity_id
_entity_poly.type
_entity_poly.pdbx_seq_one_letter_code
_entity_poly.pdbx_strand_id
1 'polypeptide(L)' 'MRETVALAREVVGGNGITLAADVARFHADAEAVYSYEGTHEINALIVGRALTGDSAFTR' A
#
# COMPACT_ATOMS: atom_id res chain seq x y z
N MET A 1 -3.44 4.15 3.06
CA MET A 1 -3.05 4.98 1.88
C MET A 1 -3.44 4.30 0.57
N ARG A 2 -2.96 3.08 0.28
CA ARG A 2 -3.30 2.30 -0.93
C ARG A 2 -4.81 2.17 -1.21
N GLU A 3 -5.60 1.85 -0.19
CA GLU A 3 -7.06 1.77 -0.28
C GLU A 3 -7.69 3.13 -0.61
N THR A 4 -7.26 4.19 0.08
CA THR A 4 -7.77 5.56 -0.11
C THR A 4 -7.58 6.05 -1.54
N VAL A 5 -6.41 5.82 -2.14
CA VAL A 5 -6.16 6.21 -3.53
C VAL A 5 -6.90 5.32 -4.53
N ALA A 6 -7.21 4.06 -4.18
CA ALA A 6 -8.07 3.20 -4.98
C ALA A 6 -9.52 3.72 -5.01
N LEU A 7 -10.07 4.08 -3.84
CA LEU A 7 -11.41 4.68 -3.72
C LEU A 7 -11.46 6.04 -4.44
N ALA A 8 -10.41 6.87 -4.33
CA ALA A 8 -10.33 8.13 -5.06
C ALA A 8 -10.40 7.91 -6.58
N ARG A 9 -9.70 6.89 -7.11
CA ARG A 9 -9.73 6.51 -8.53
C ARG A 9 -11.12 6.05 -8.97
N GLU A 10 -11.85 5.34 -8.12
CA GLU A 10 -13.22 4.92 -8.40
C GLU A 10 -14.17 6.12 -8.53
N VAL A 11 -14.08 7.09 -7.60
CA VAL A 11 -14.94 8.29 -7.58
C VAL A 11 -14.82 9.12 -8.87
N VAL A 12 -13.63 9.21 -9.46
CA VAL A 12 -13.40 10.01 -10.68
C VAL A 12 -13.65 9.22 -11.97
N GLY A 13 -14.01 7.93 -11.88
CA GLY A 13 -14.32 7.07 -13.02
C GLY A 13 -13.23 7.06 -14.09
N GLY A 14 -13.61 7.26 -15.36
CA GLY A 14 -12.67 7.27 -16.50
C GLY A 14 -11.58 8.35 -16.39
N ASN A 15 -11.80 9.44 -15.68
CA ASN A 15 -10.77 10.46 -15.46
C ASN A 15 -9.66 9.95 -14.53
N GLY A 16 -9.94 8.93 -13.71
CA GLY A 16 -8.99 8.33 -12.76
C GLY A 16 -7.89 7.49 -13.37
N ILE A 17 -7.91 7.25 -14.69
CA ILE A 17 -6.80 6.63 -15.42
C ILE A 17 -5.96 7.64 -16.20
N THR A 18 -6.42 8.90 -16.25
CA THR A 18 -5.70 9.96 -16.94
C THR A 18 -4.72 10.63 -15.99
N LEU A 19 -3.69 11.28 -16.56
CA LEU A 19 -2.76 12.11 -15.79
C LEU A 19 -3.31 13.52 -15.52
N ALA A 20 -4.51 13.86 -16.00
CA ALA A 20 -5.08 15.20 -15.88
C ALA A 20 -5.57 15.53 -14.45
N ALA A 21 -5.98 14.50 -13.69
CA ALA A 21 -6.52 14.65 -12.35
C ALA A 21 -5.55 14.18 -11.25
N ASP A 22 -4.31 13.80 -11.59
CA ASP A 22 -3.27 13.25 -10.71
C ASP A 22 -3.60 11.96 -9.93
N VAL A 23 -4.87 11.55 -9.86
CA VAL A 23 -5.32 10.36 -9.14
C VAL A 23 -4.61 9.09 -9.63
N ALA A 24 -4.39 8.97 -10.94
CA ALA A 24 -3.64 7.85 -11.52
C ALA A 24 -2.17 7.81 -11.04
N ARG A 25 -1.53 8.97 -10.91
CA ARG A 25 -0.16 9.09 -10.40
C ARG A 25 -0.10 8.66 -8.94
N PHE A 26 -0.98 9.22 -8.10
CA PHE A 26 -1.01 8.87 -6.67
C PHE A 26 -1.36 7.40 -6.42
N HIS A 27 -2.18 6.81 -7.28
CA HIS A 27 -2.46 5.38 -7.23
C HIS A 27 -1.20 4.54 -7.47
N ALA A 28 -0.39 4.90 -8.48
CA ALA A 28 0.88 4.22 -8.77
C ALA A 28 1.94 4.47 -7.68
N ASP A 29 2.09 5.71 -7.22
CA ASP A 29 3.06 6.07 -6.18
C ASP A 29 2.77 5.31 -4.86
N ALA A 30 1.50 5.09 -4.54
CA ALA A 30 1.12 4.36 -3.34
C ALA A 30 1.60 2.90 -3.33
N GLU A 31 1.74 2.25 -4.49
CA GLU A 31 2.30 0.88 -4.58
C GLU A 31 3.80 0.87 -4.27
N ALA A 32 4.53 1.88 -4.73
CA ALA A 32 5.94 2.01 -4.41
C ALA A 32 6.15 2.19 -2.90
N VAL A 33 5.36 3.08 -2.29
CA VAL A 33 5.41 3.32 -0.83
C VAL A 33 5.03 2.07 -0.03
N TYR A 34 4.05 1.29 -0.49
CA TYR A 34 3.60 0.07 0.20
C TYR A 34 4.69 -1.01 0.33
N SER A 35 5.71 -0.98 -0.54
CA SER A 35 6.73 -2.04 -0.62
C SER A 35 8.15 -1.60 -0.25
N TYR A 36 8.49 -0.32 -0.41
CA TYR A 36 9.87 0.16 -0.35
C TYR A 36 10.55 0.02 1.03
N GLU A 37 9.90 0.40 2.13
CA GLU A 37 10.50 0.40 3.48
C GLU A 37 10.04 -0.79 4.33
N GLY A 38 10.09 -1.98 3.72
CA GLY A 38 9.54 -3.19 4.30
C GLY A 38 8.07 -3.32 3.94
N THR A 39 7.72 -4.48 3.38
CA THR A 39 6.34 -4.72 2.97
C THR A 39 5.41 -4.71 4.17
N HIS A 40 4.12 -4.53 3.91
CA HIS A 40 3.10 -4.61 4.94
C HIS A 40 3.17 -5.94 5.73
N GLU A 41 3.43 -7.04 5.04
CA GLU A 41 3.53 -8.37 5.63
C GLU A 41 4.77 -8.48 6.52
N ILE A 42 5.92 -7.94 6.09
CA ILE A 42 7.13 -7.91 6.93
C ILE A 42 6.86 -7.11 8.21
N ASN A 43 6.25 -5.93 8.10
CA ASN A 43 5.89 -5.13 9.26
C ASN A 43 4.89 -5.85 10.19
N ALA A 44 3.89 -6.54 9.63
CA ALA A 44 2.95 -7.34 10.39
C ALA A 44 3.66 -8.49 11.16
N LEU A 45 4.66 -9.14 10.56
CA LEU A 45 5.46 -10.17 11.22
C LEU A 45 6.36 -9.61 12.33
N ILE A 46 6.90 -8.40 12.17
CA ILE A 46 7.67 -7.70 13.22
C ILE A 46 6.78 -7.46 14.44
N VAL A 47 5.58 -6.89 14.22
CA VAL A 47 4.60 -6.66 15.29
C VAL A 47 4.15 -7.98 15.91
N GLY A 48 3.88 -9.01 15.09
CA GLY A 48 3.51 -10.34 15.54
C GLY A 48 4.55 -10.93 16.51
N ARG A 49 5.83 -10.91 16.13
CA ARG A 49 6.92 -11.35 17.01
C ARG A 49 6.98 -10.56 18.31
N ALA A 50 6.78 -9.25 18.27
CA ALA A 50 6.79 -8.41 19.46
C ALA A 50 5.64 -8.74 20.43
N LEU A 51 4.49 -9.15 19.91
CA LEU A 51 3.31 -9.52 20.71
C LEU A 51 3.36 -10.95 21.25
N THR A 52 3.84 -11.91 20.44
CA THR A 52 3.80 -13.34 20.80
C THR A 52 5.11 -13.87 21.38
N GLY A 53 6.23 -13.18 21.14
CA GLY A 53 7.58 -13.67 21.45
C GLY A 53 8.14 -14.64 20.41
N ASP A 54 7.31 -15.13 19.48
CA ASP A 54 7.69 -16.12 18.49
C ASP A 54 7.97 -15.49 17.12
N SER A 55 9.07 -15.89 16.49
CA SER A 55 9.41 -15.48 15.14
C SER A 55 8.69 -16.33 14.10
N ALA A 56 7.88 -15.70 13.24
CA ALA A 56 7.29 -16.34 12.05
C ALA A 56 8.05 -16.05 10.74
N PHE A 57 9.27 -15.49 10.81
CA PHE A 57 10.13 -15.36 9.64
C PHE A 57 10.76 -16.72 9.30
N THR A 58 10.67 -17.12 8.04
CA THR A 58 11.41 -18.26 7.48
C THR A 58 12.46 -17.78 6.49
N ARG A 59 13.47 -18.62 6.27
CA ARG A 59 14.42 -18.48 5.17
C ARG A 59 13.83 -19.04 3.88
#